data_AF-A0A1B2YQD5-F1
#
_entry.id   AF-A0A1B2YQD5-F1
#
_cell.length_a   1.000
_cell.length_b   1.000
_cell.length_c   1.000
_cell.angle_alpha   90.00
_cell.angle_beta   90.00
_cell.angle_gamma   90.00
#
_symmetry.space_group_name_H-M   'P 1'
#
loop_
_entity.id
_entity.type
_entity.pdbx_description
1 polymer ?
#
loop_
_entity_poly.entity_id
_entity_poly.type
_entity_poly.pdbx_seq_one_letter_code
_entity_poly.pdbx_strand_id
1 'polypeptide(L)'
;MPKYKNGQLFSNKSRNILEGALRRSCAKVGIKYLPTYQPWRHSFATSLHQNEGWYSRQIADVGGWKSPRVVDETYIHINEPAKKAAELIGKKPAKTWVGYF
;
A
#
# COMPACT_ATOMS: atom_id res chain seq x y z
N MET A 1 -24.94 17.03 9.81
CA MET A 1 -24.85 16.02 8.72
C MET A 1 -24.16 16.64 7.52
N PRO A 2 -23.26 15.93 6.81
CA PRO A 2 -22.59 16.47 5.63
C PRO A 2 -23.63 16.88 4.58
N LYS A 3 -23.47 18.08 4.01
CA LYS A 3 -24.37 18.59 2.97
C LYS A 3 -24.00 17.98 1.63
N TYR A 4 -24.82 17.05 1.15
CA TYR A 4 -24.70 16.49 -0.18
C TYR A 4 -25.24 17.48 -1.21
N LYS A 5 -24.49 17.72 -2.30
CA LYS A 5 -25.01 18.45 -3.46
C LYS A 5 -25.24 17.43 -4.57
N ASN A 6 -26.48 17.34 -5.06
CA ASN A 6 -26.93 16.34 -6.04
C ASN A 6 -26.62 14.88 -5.60
N GLY A 7 -26.73 14.58 -4.31
CA GLY A 7 -26.40 13.26 -3.76
C GLY A 7 -24.90 12.94 -3.68
N GLN A 8 -24.03 13.88 -4.04
CA GLN A 8 -22.57 13.70 -3.98
C GLN A 8 -22.01 14.35 -2.71
N LEU A 9 -21.20 13.60 -1.97
CA LEU A 9 -20.45 14.12 -0.81
C LEU A 9 -19.41 15.16 -1.27
N PHE A 10 -18.75 14.88 -2.38
CA PHE A 10 -17.84 15.79 -3.06
C PHE A 10 -18.43 16.17 -4.42
N SER A 11 -19.18 17.26 -4.45
CA SER A 11 -19.83 17.73 -5.68
C SER A 11 -18.89 18.41 -6.66
N ASN A 12 -17.64 18.64 -6.25
CA ASN A 12 -16.66 19.32 -7.07
C ASN A 12 -15.93 18.31 -7.95
N LYS A 13 -16.41 18.15 -9.19
CA LYS A 13 -15.94 17.09 -10.13
C LYS A 13 -14.60 17.42 -10.80
N SER A 14 -14.06 18.63 -10.63
CA SER A 14 -12.83 19.03 -11.33
C SER A 14 -11.59 18.65 -10.54
N ARG A 15 -10.82 17.71 -11.11
CA ARG A 15 -9.47 17.34 -10.65
C ARG A 15 -8.59 18.56 -10.41
N ASN A 16 -8.69 19.57 -11.27
CA ASN A 16 -7.87 20.78 -11.22
C ASN A 16 -8.08 21.59 -9.94
N ILE A 17 -9.29 21.56 -9.36
CA ILE A 17 -9.58 22.29 -8.12
C ILE A 17 -8.87 21.61 -6.94
N LEU A 18 -8.91 20.28 -6.89
CA LEU A 18 -8.22 19.50 -5.87
C LEU A 18 -6.70 19.65 -6.00
N GLU A 19 -6.15 19.47 -7.20
CA GLU A 19 -4.71 19.62 -7.45
C GLU A 19 -4.23 21.05 -7.18
N GLY A 20 -5.02 22.06 -7.54
CA GLY A 20 -4.71 23.46 -7.26
C GLY A 20 -4.68 23.76 -5.76
N ALA A 21 -5.63 23.22 -4.99
CA ALA A 21 -5.63 23.35 -3.53
C ALA A 21 -4.40 22.70 -2.90
N LEU A 22 -4.06 21.48 -3.32
CA LEU A 22 -2.90 20.75 -2.81
C LEU A 22 -1.58 21.46 -3.17
N ARG A 23 -1.41 21.94 -4.40
CA ARG A 23 -0.24 22.71 -4.82
C ARG A 23 -0.03 23.94 -3.94
N ARG A 24 -1.11 24.69 -3.65
CA ARG A 24 -1.04 25.87 -2.76
C ARG A 24 -0.64 25.49 -1.34
N SER A 25 -1.20 24.40 -0.80
CA SER A 25 -0.84 23.91 0.53
C SER A 25 0.63 23.47 0.58
N CYS A 26 1.09 22.70 -0.41
CA CYS A 26 2.48 22.27 -0.52
C CYS A 26 3.44 23.47 -0.62
N ALA A 27 3.11 24.47 -1.43
CA ALA A 27 3.91 25.70 -1.55
C ALA A 27 3.98 26.47 -0.23
N LYS A 28 2.87 26.55 0.53
CA LYS A 28 2.83 27.24 1.82
C LYS A 28 3.78 26.63 2.86
N VAL A 29 3.99 25.32 2.82
CA VAL A 29 4.87 24.60 3.77
C VAL A 29 6.24 24.26 3.17
N GLY A 30 6.56 24.76 1.97
CA GLY A 30 7.85 24.55 1.32
C GLY A 30 8.12 23.13 0.83
N ILE A 31 7.09 22.28 0.68
CA ILE A 31 7.26 20.90 0.20
C ILE A 31 6.94 20.78 -1.29
N LYS A 32 7.63 19.86 -1.97
CA LYS A 32 7.36 19.55 -3.37
C LYS A 32 5.97 18.92 -3.50
N TYR A 33 5.14 19.50 -4.37
CA TYR A 33 3.86 18.88 -4.73
C TYR A 33 4.10 17.59 -5.52
N LEU A 34 3.49 16.50 -5.05
CA LEU A 34 3.43 15.24 -5.77
C LEU A 34 2.00 15.02 -6.28
N PRO A 35 1.81 14.60 -7.55
CA PRO A 35 0.48 14.38 -8.13
C PRO A 35 -0.33 13.38 -7.30
N THR A 36 -1.61 13.65 -7.09
CA THR A 36 -2.47 12.99 -6.10
C THR A 36 -2.59 11.47 -6.21
N TYR A 37 -2.38 10.89 -7.40
CA TYR A 37 -2.77 9.51 -7.64
C TYR A 37 -1.77 8.47 -7.11
N GLN A 38 -0.46 8.70 -7.30
CA GLN A 38 0.55 7.71 -6.92
C GLN A 38 0.97 7.77 -5.45
N PRO A 39 1.32 8.93 -4.87
CA PRO A 39 1.85 9.00 -3.50
C PRO A 39 0.81 8.58 -2.48
N TRP A 40 -0.46 8.90 -2.70
CA TRP A 40 -1.53 8.60 -1.74
C TRP A 40 -1.85 7.12 -1.73
N ARG A 41 -2.00 6.52 -2.93
CA ARG A 41 -2.17 5.08 -3.09
C ARG A 41 -0.96 4.31 -2.57
N HIS A 42 0.24 4.86 -2.74
CA HIS A 42 1.49 4.28 -2.23
C HIS A 42 1.52 4.33 -0.70
N SER A 43 1.36 5.51 -0.08
CA SER A 43 1.32 5.63 1.38
C SER A 43 0.22 4.79 2.03
N PHE A 44 -0.95 4.68 1.38
CA PHE A 44 -2.05 3.84 1.86
C PHE A 44 -1.66 2.36 1.88
N ALA A 45 -1.22 1.82 0.74
CA ALA A 45 -0.84 0.41 0.64
C ALA A 45 0.37 0.07 1.53
N THR A 46 1.39 0.94 1.55
CA THR A 46 2.58 0.77 2.39
C THR A 46 2.23 0.79 3.88
N SER A 47 1.37 1.70 4.33
CA SER A 47 0.96 1.76 5.75
C SER A 47 0.20 0.50 6.16
N LEU A 48 -0.74 0.03 5.35
CA LEU A 48 -1.49 -1.19 5.66
C LEU A 48 -0.58 -2.43 5.68
N HIS A 49 0.39 -2.49 4.77
CA HIS A 49 1.31 -3.62 4.74
C HIS A 49 2.33 -3.58 5.89
N GLN A 50 2.99 -2.44 6.12
CA GLN A 50 4.11 -2.33 7.05
C GLN A 50 3.67 -2.17 8.51
N ASN A 51 2.59 -1.44 8.76
CA ASN A 51 2.15 -1.12 10.13
C ASN A 51 1.08 -2.10 10.62
N GLU A 52 0.18 -2.54 9.73
CA GLU A 52 -0.95 -3.40 10.10
C GLU A 52 -0.73 -4.88 9.68
N GLY A 53 0.33 -5.17 8.91
CA GLY A 53 0.65 -6.54 8.47
C GLY A 53 -0.30 -7.10 7.41
N TRP A 54 -1.05 -6.26 6.70
CA TRP A 54 -2.04 -6.72 5.72
C TRP A 54 -1.36 -7.33 4.48
N TYR A 55 -1.99 -8.37 3.94
CA TYR A 55 -1.58 -9.00 2.69
C TYR A 55 -2.12 -8.24 1.46
N SER A 56 -1.46 -8.42 0.33
CA SER A 56 -1.78 -7.72 -0.93
C SER A 56 -3.22 -7.89 -1.40
N ARG A 57 -3.83 -9.05 -1.15
CA ARG A 57 -5.24 -9.30 -1.44
C ARG A 57 -6.17 -8.40 -0.64
N GLN A 58 -5.96 -8.31 0.66
CA GLN A 58 -6.79 -7.48 1.54
C GLN A 58 -6.68 -6.01 1.15
N ILE A 59 -5.46 -5.55 0.86
CA ILE A 59 -5.19 -4.18 0.42
C ILE A 59 -5.86 -3.90 -0.94
N ALA A 60 -5.79 -4.85 -1.88
CA ALA A 60 -6.43 -4.71 -3.19
C ALA A 60 -7.94 -4.57 -3.08
N ASP A 61 -8.57 -5.39 -2.23
CA ASP A 61 -10.02 -5.39 -2.02
C ASP A 61 -10.50 -4.05 -1.43
N VAL A 62 -9.81 -3.52 -0.41
CA VAL A 62 -10.23 -2.26 0.24
C VAL A 62 -9.88 -1.00 -0.55
N GLY A 63 -8.78 -0.99 -1.30
CA GLY A 63 -8.37 0.17 -2.10
C GLY A 63 -8.83 0.14 -3.56
N GLY A 64 -9.65 -0.86 -3.92
CA GLY A 64 -10.29 -0.97 -5.22
C GLY A 64 -9.29 -1.19 -6.36
N TRP A 65 -8.28 -2.02 -6.14
CA TRP A 65 -7.35 -2.42 -7.22
C TRP A 65 -7.93 -3.58 -8.03
N LYS A 66 -7.64 -3.57 -9.34
CA LYS A 66 -8.07 -4.64 -10.27
C LYS A 66 -7.52 -6.03 -9.93
N SER A 67 -6.38 -6.09 -9.22
CA SER A 67 -5.79 -7.34 -8.77
C SER A 67 -4.77 -7.11 -7.65
N PRO A 68 -4.55 -8.12 -6.78
CA PRO A 68 -3.49 -8.11 -5.76
C PRO A 68 -2.09 -7.94 -6.36
N ARG A 69 -1.86 -8.48 -7.55
CA ARG A 69 -0.59 -8.37 -8.28
C ARG A 69 -0.13 -6.92 -8.48
N VAL A 70 -1.07 -6.01 -8.77
CA VAL A 70 -0.74 -4.58 -8.91
C VAL A 70 -0.21 -4.01 -7.59
N VAL A 71 -0.75 -4.48 -6.47
CA VAL A 71 -0.32 -4.04 -5.14
C VAL A 71 1.07 -4.59 -4.83
N ASP A 72 1.31 -5.86 -5.12
CA ASP A 72 2.61 -6.50 -4.93
C ASP A 72 3.72 -5.83 -5.78
N GLU A 73 3.48 -5.63 -7.08
CA GLU A 73 4.49 -5.07 -7.98
C GLU A 73 4.78 -3.58 -7.71
N THR A 74 3.78 -2.82 -7.23
CA THR A 74 3.86 -1.35 -7.16
C THR A 74 4.12 -0.81 -5.76
N TYR A 75 3.72 -1.54 -4.71
CA TYR A 75 3.66 -0.98 -3.34
C TYR A 75 4.29 -1.87 -2.28
N ILE A 76 4.21 -3.20 -2.42
CA ILE A 76 4.73 -4.13 -1.43
C ILE A 76 6.09 -4.65 -1.90
N HIS A 77 7.16 -3.96 -1.47
CA HIS A 77 8.51 -4.45 -1.69
C HIS A 77 8.86 -5.47 -0.60
N ILE A 78 8.79 -6.76 -0.95
CA ILE A 78 9.36 -7.81 -0.09
C ILE A 78 10.88 -7.70 -0.21
N ASN A 79 11.53 -7.09 0.77
CA ASN A 79 12.98 -7.07 0.85
C ASN A 79 13.50 -8.49 1.14
N GLU A 80 14.39 -8.98 0.26
CA GLU A 80 15.12 -10.25 0.39
C GLU A 80 14.22 -11.50 0.59
N PRO A 81 13.26 -11.78 -0.32
CA PRO A 81 12.30 -12.88 -0.15
C PRO A 81 13.00 -14.24 -0.02
N ALA A 82 14.07 -14.46 -0.80
CA ALA A 82 14.86 -15.69 -0.77
C ALA A 82 15.56 -15.90 0.59
N LYS A 83 16.10 -14.83 1.18
CA LYS A 83 16.78 -14.89 2.48
C LYS A 83 15.79 -15.18 3.60
N LYS A 84 14.64 -14.49 3.62
CA LYS A 84 13.57 -14.78 4.60
C LYS A 84 13.04 -16.20 4.47
N ALA A 85 12.86 -16.70 3.24
CA ALA A 85 12.45 -18.08 3.02
C ALA A 85 13.50 -19.08 3.52
N ALA A 86 14.79 -18.83 3.24
CA ALA A 86 15.89 -19.65 3.72
C ALA A 86 16.01 -19.65 5.25
N GLU A 87 15.81 -18.51 5.92
CA GLU A 87 15.79 -18.42 7.39
C GLU A 87 14.62 -19.20 8.01
N LEU A 88 13.45 -19.19 7.37
CA LEU A 88 12.26 -19.92 7.85
C LEU A 88 12.37 -21.43 7.62
N ILE A 89 12.86 -21.84 6.45
CA ILE A 89 12.98 -23.27 6.08
C ILE A 89 14.21 -23.89 6.75
N GLY A 90 15.34 -23.19 6.77
CA GLY A 90 16.61 -23.63 7.36
C GLY A 90 16.59 -23.77 8.89
N LYS A 91 15.56 -23.23 9.57
CA LYS A 91 15.37 -23.37 11.02
C LYS A 91 14.86 -24.75 11.47
N LYS A 92 14.46 -25.64 10.56
CA LYS A 92 14.16 -27.03 10.91
C LYS A 92 15.38 -27.91 10.61
N PRO A 93 16.24 -28.25 11.60
CA PRO A 93 17.11 -29.40 11.41
C PRO A 93 16.19 -30.60 11.12
N ALA A 94 16.42 -31.24 9.97
CA ALA A 94 15.84 -32.55 9.69
C ALA A 94 16.11 -33.40 10.94
N LYS A 95 15.04 -33.86 11.60
CA LYS A 95 15.12 -34.69 12.79
C LYS A 95 16.05 -35.84 12.44
N THR A 96 17.27 -35.81 12.96
CA THR A 96 18.32 -36.78 12.63
C THR A 96 17.78 -38.14 13.05
N TRP A 97 17.38 -38.95 12.08
CA TRP A 97 17.07 -40.34 12.34
C TRP A 97 18.39 -41.02 12.66
N VAL A 98 18.68 -41.18 13.96
CA VAL A 98 19.73 -42.07 14.43
C VAL A 98 19.15 -43.48 14.38
N GLY A 99 19.19 -44.08 13.18
CA GLY A 99 18.92 -45.50 13.00
C GLY A 99 20.19 -46.29 13.27
N TYR A 100 20.17 -47.12 14.32
CA TYR A 100 21.13 -48.21 14.50
C TYR A 100 20.79 -49.32 13.50
N PHE A 101 21.67 -49.54 12.52
CA PHE A 101 21.90 -50.83 11.86
C PHE A 101 23.36 -50.91 11.46
#